data_AF-R5E2N7-F1
#
_entry.id   AF-R5E2N7-F1
#
_cell.length_a   1.000
_cell.length_b   1.000
_cell.length_c   1.000
_cell.angle_alpha   90.00
_cell.angle_beta   90.00
_cell.angle_gamma   90.00
#
_symmetry.space_group_name_H-M   'P 1'
#
loop_
_entity.id
_entity.type
_entity.pdbx_description
1 polymer ?
#
loop_
_entity_poly.entity_id
_entity_poly.type
_entity_poly.pdbx_seq_one_letter_code
_entity_poly.pdbx_strand_id
1 'polypeptide(L)'
;MIQDLSVTREEIDKVDKQIVELIEKRMDLALQVAEYKMSTGKPIYDRQRELEKLDKLGHMASTEFNAKSVQELFLQIMSVSRRYQYRVIGDRDHVIEKMFTKIAHLNITDKTKVVYAGVPGAFAETAMVAYFGEKINGSNVKDFHEVAQSVAEGKADYGVLPIENSTAGFVNGIYDLLDRFSLSIVGEQKVCVNQCLLGIPGTELSDVKTVFSHPQGLMQSKEYLEQTDWKQVSMANTALSAKKVHDDMDKTQVAIASQRAAQIYGLSVLNPKLNVSDNNTTRFVIVSKEREYEEKANKVSISFSLPHTCGTLYNILAHFIFNNVNMTSIESIPLSGKQWEYCFFVDFEGNLGDVDVVNALKGIMAETENFRILGCFVSEQ
;
A
#
# COMPACT_ATOMS: atom_id res chain seq x y z
N MET A 1 0.88 49.24 28.63
CA MET A 1 -0.20 49.49 27.65
C MET A 1 -0.13 48.39 26.62
N ILE A 2 -1.24 47.71 26.35
CA ILE A 2 -1.32 46.72 25.27
C ILE A 2 -1.31 47.52 23.97
N GLN A 3 -0.39 47.18 23.07
CA GLN A 3 -0.25 47.84 21.77
C GLN A 3 -1.51 47.56 20.93
N ASP A 4 -1.94 48.54 20.14
CA ASP A 4 -3.11 48.38 19.27
C ASP A 4 -2.89 47.20 18.30
N LEU A 5 -3.91 46.35 18.19
CA LEU A 5 -3.82 45.13 17.39
C LEU A 5 -3.57 45.44 15.91
N SER A 6 -4.11 46.54 15.40
CA SER A 6 -3.95 46.98 14.00
C SER A 6 -2.50 47.35 13.74
N VAL A 7 -1.90 48.14 14.62
CA VAL A 7 -0.48 48.54 14.53
C VAL A 7 0.43 47.30 14.60
N THR A 8 0.12 46.35 15.49
CA THR A 8 0.90 45.11 15.60
C THR A 8 0.82 44.26 14.33
N ARG A 9 -0.36 44.19 13.68
CA ARG A 9 -0.54 43.47 12.41
C ARG A 9 0.23 44.12 11.26
N GLU A 10 0.24 45.46 11.17
CA GLU A 10 1.02 46.16 10.14
C GLU A 10 2.53 45.90 10.28
N GLU A 11 3.05 45.79 11.49
CA GLU A 11 4.46 45.43 11.71
C GLU A 11 4.73 43.95 11.34
N ILE A 12 3.80 43.04 11.61
CA ILE A 12 3.90 41.64 11.16
C ILE A 12 3.95 41.57 9.63
N ASP A 13 3.07 42.28 8.93
CA ASP A 13 3.04 42.29 7.46
C ASP A 13 4.38 42.77 6.85
N LYS A 14 5.03 43.75 7.48
CA LYS A 14 6.37 44.23 7.07
C LYS A 14 7.43 43.14 7.24
N VAL A 15 7.41 42.42 8.36
CA VAL A 15 8.34 41.31 8.62
C VAL A 15 8.09 40.17 7.64
N ASP A 16 6.84 39.80 7.41
CA ASP A 16 6.46 38.71 6.49
C ASP A 16 6.93 39.01 5.07
N LYS A 17 6.82 40.26 4.62
CA LYS A 17 7.38 40.68 3.32
C LYS A 17 8.88 40.44 3.23
N GLN A 18 9.64 40.76 4.27
CA GLN A 18 11.09 40.49 4.29
C GLN A 18 11.40 38.99 4.30
N ILE A 19 10.59 38.19 5.00
CA ILE A 19 10.73 36.73 5.00
C ILE A 19 10.55 36.18 3.58
N VAL A 20 9.53 36.63 2.85
CA VAL A 20 9.30 36.23 1.45
C VAL A 20 10.50 36.56 0.57
N GLU A 21 10.99 37.80 0.60
CA GLU A 21 12.16 38.24 -0.18
C GLU A 21 13.41 37.41 0.13
N LEU A 22 13.62 37.05 1.42
CA LEU A 22 14.74 36.22 1.85
C LEU A 22 14.59 34.75 1.43
N ILE A 23 13.36 34.21 1.41
CA ILE A 23 13.08 32.86 0.93
C ILE A 23 13.38 32.76 -0.57
N GLU A 24 12.92 33.72 -1.38
CA GLU A 24 13.19 33.74 -2.83
C GLU A 24 14.69 33.79 -3.11
N LYS A 25 15.40 34.73 -2.48
CA LYS A 25 16.87 34.82 -2.58
C LYS A 25 17.56 33.52 -2.16
N ARG A 26 17.03 32.83 -1.15
CA ARG A 26 17.57 31.54 -0.72
C ARG A 26 17.35 30.44 -1.75
N MET A 27 16.21 30.43 -2.44
CA MET A 27 15.95 29.46 -3.50
C MET A 27 16.92 29.65 -4.68
N ASP A 28 17.23 30.90 -5.05
CA ASP A 28 18.25 31.18 -6.06
C ASP A 28 19.63 30.63 -5.66
N LEU A 29 20.03 30.82 -4.40
CA LEU A 29 21.27 30.25 -3.88
C LEU A 29 21.22 28.71 -3.85
N ALA A 30 20.06 28.12 -3.57
CA ALA A 30 19.89 26.67 -3.60
C ALA A 30 20.09 26.11 -5.02
N LEU A 31 19.69 26.83 -6.07
CA LEU A 31 19.95 26.46 -7.46
C LEU A 31 21.44 26.46 -7.79
N GLN A 32 22.15 27.51 -7.40
CA GLN A 32 23.60 27.58 -7.60
C GLN A 32 24.32 26.42 -6.88
N VAL A 33 23.86 26.06 -5.68
CA VAL A 33 24.34 24.88 -4.95
C VAL A 33 24.02 23.60 -5.71
N ALA A 34 22.83 23.47 -6.30
CA ALA A 34 22.45 22.34 -7.13
C ALA A 34 23.40 22.17 -8.33
N GLU A 35 23.65 23.25 -9.08
CA GLU A 35 24.54 23.25 -10.24
C GLU A 35 25.98 22.84 -9.85
N TYR A 36 26.48 23.37 -8.73
CA TYR A 36 27.79 22.99 -8.21
C TYR A 36 27.83 21.50 -7.81
N LYS A 37 26.85 21.04 -7.03
CA LYS A 37 26.75 19.64 -6.61
C LYS A 37 26.66 18.70 -7.81
N MET A 38 25.90 19.09 -8.83
CA MET A 38 25.78 18.37 -10.10
C MET A 38 27.13 18.28 -10.82
N SER A 39 27.85 19.40 -10.99
CA SER A 39 29.17 19.39 -11.66
C SER A 39 30.25 18.61 -10.91
N THR A 40 30.07 18.39 -9.61
CA THR A 40 31.04 17.72 -8.73
C THR A 40 30.61 16.31 -8.30
N GLY A 41 29.42 15.85 -8.72
CA GLY A 41 28.86 14.55 -8.33
C GLY A 41 28.49 14.43 -6.85
N LYS A 42 28.32 15.54 -6.13
CA LYS A 42 27.96 15.53 -4.70
C LYS A 42 26.44 15.33 -4.52
N PRO A 43 26.00 14.62 -3.47
CA PRO A 43 24.57 14.41 -3.21
C PRO A 43 23.87 15.71 -2.79
N ILE A 44 22.61 15.86 -3.19
CA ILE A 44 21.74 16.99 -2.81
C ILE A 44 21.48 16.99 -1.31
N TYR A 45 21.13 15.84 -0.74
CA TYR A 45 20.97 15.68 0.70
C TYR A 45 22.32 15.40 1.38
N ASP A 46 22.63 16.18 2.41
CA ASP A 46 23.79 16.00 3.28
C ASP A 46 23.32 16.19 4.74
N ARG A 47 23.00 15.07 5.39
CA ARG A 47 22.42 15.06 6.73
C ARG A 47 23.31 15.76 7.76
N GLN A 48 24.62 15.51 7.72
CA GLN A 48 25.54 16.10 8.69
C GLN A 48 25.59 17.61 8.54
N ARG A 49 25.71 18.10 7.31
CA ARG A 49 25.76 19.53 7.03
C ARG A 49 24.50 20.27 7.45
N GLU A 50 23.33 19.64 7.26
CA GLU A 50 22.07 20.24 7.68
C GLU A 50 21.93 20.30 9.20
N LEU A 51 22.28 19.22 9.91
CA LEU A 51 22.28 19.21 11.38
C LEU A 51 23.21 20.30 11.96
N GLU A 52 24.43 20.43 11.43
CA GLU A 52 25.36 21.51 11.82
C GLU A 52 24.78 22.91 11.58
N LYS A 53 24.00 23.08 10.51
CA LYS A 53 23.40 24.37 10.18
C LYS A 53 22.21 24.69 11.08
N LEU A 54 21.38 23.70 11.40
CA LEU A 54 20.26 23.84 12.33
C LEU A 54 20.75 24.18 13.75
N ASP A 55 21.82 23.52 14.20
CA ASP A 55 22.43 23.83 15.49
C ASP A 55 22.94 25.28 15.56
N LYS A 56 23.70 25.71 14.56
CA LYS A 56 24.19 27.10 14.48
C LYS A 56 23.07 28.13 14.46
N LEU A 57 21.99 27.87 13.72
CA LEU A 57 20.85 28.79 13.63
C LEU A 57 20.04 28.83 14.94
N GLY A 58 19.89 27.69 15.62
CA GLY A 58 19.25 27.62 16.93
C GLY A 58 19.96 28.49 17.96
N HIS A 59 21.30 28.49 17.97
CA HIS A 59 22.11 29.32 18.87
C HIS A 59 22.00 30.84 18.60
N MET A 60 21.44 31.27 17.46
CA MET A 60 21.22 32.69 17.17
C MET A 60 19.94 33.22 17.82
N ALA A 61 19.06 32.34 18.32
CA ALA A 61 17.80 32.74 18.94
C ALA A 61 17.97 33.05 20.43
N SER A 62 17.26 34.08 20.90
CA SER A 62 17.41 34.59 22.27
C SER A 62 16.65 33.78 23.34
N THR A 63 15.75 32.87 22.94
CA THR A 63 14.95 32.05 23.86
C THR A 63 14.93 30.61 23.38
N GLU A 64 14.74 29.66 24.30
CA GLU A 64 14.62 28.23 23.97
C GLU A 64 13.47 27.96 22.99
N PHE A 65 12.33 28.63 23.20
CA PHE A 65 11.18 28.54 22.29
C PHE A 65 11.52 29.02 20.88
N ASN A 66 12.20 30.17 20.76
CA ASN A 66 12.60 30.69 19.45
C ASN A 66 13.69 29.83 18.81
N ALA A 67 14.62 29.26 19.59
CA ALA A 67 15.65 28.36 19.07
C ALA A 67 15.02 27.14 18.42
N LYS A 68 14.06 26.50 19.10
CA LYS A 68 13.30 25.38 18.55
C LYS A 68 12.47 25.79 17.34
N SER A 69 11.79 26.94 17.40
CA SER A 69 11.00 27.47 16.27
C SER A 69 11.86 27.74 15.03
N VAL A 70 13.05 28.31 15.21
CA VAL A 70 14.02 28.56 14.14
C VAL A 70 14.50 27.24 13.54
N GLN A 71 14.83 26.24 14.37
CA GLN A 71 15.25 24.94 13.88
C GLN A 71 14.15 24.27 13.03
N GLU A 72 12.91 24.25 13.51
CA GLU A 72 11.77 23.69 12.76
C GLU A 72 11.53 24.42 11.43
N LEU A 73 11.52 25.76 11.45
CA LEU A 73 11.32 26.56 10.25
C LEU A 73 12.45 26.34 9.23
N PHE A 74 13.70 26.34 9.67
CA PHE A 74 14.83 26.15 8.77
C PHE A 74 14.94 24.72 8.25
N LEU A 75 14.49 23.72 9.01
CA LEU A 75 14.36 22.36 8.52
C LEU A 75 13.37 22.33 7.34
N GLN A 76 12.21 22.98 7.45
CA GLN A 76 11.26 23.09 6.35
C GLN A 76 11.85 23.83 5.15
N ILE A 77 12.52 24.96 5.37
CA ILE A 77 13.18 25.71 4.29
C ILE A 77 14.26 24.86 3.60
N MET A 78 15.05 24.08 4.34
CA MET A 78 16.05 23.16 3.76
C MET A 78 15.39 22.07 2.94
N SER A 79 14.33 21.45 3.46
CA SER A 79 13.54 20.44 2.74
C SER A 79 12.96 21.00 1.44
N VAL A 80 12.42 22.22 1.45
CA VAL A 80 11.96 22.92 0.23
C VAL A 80 13.12 23.16 -0.74
N SER A 81 14.27 23.62 -0.22
CA SER A 81 15.48 23.84 -1.03
C SER A 81 15.91 22.56 -1.75
N ARG A 82 15.87 21.39 -1.08
CA ARG A 82 16.21 20.10 -1.68
C ARG A 82 15.22 19.69 -2.76
N ARG A 83 13.92 19.82 -2.47
CA ARG A 83 12.86 19.54 -3.45
C ARG A 83 13.02 20.38 -4.72
N TYR A 84 13.34 21.67 -4.57
CA TYR A 84 13.61 22.53 -5.71
C TYR A 84 14.86 22.10 -6.49
N GLN A 85 15.93 21.71 -5.80
CA GLN A 85 17.14 21.15 -6.43
C GLN A 85 16.84 19.87 -7.21
N TYR A 86 16.09 18.92 -6.63
CA TYR A 86 15.67 17.69 -7.31
C TYR A 86 14.89 17.99 -8.59
N ARG A 87 13.94 18.94 -8.52
CA ARG A 87 13.13 19.36 -9.67
C ARG A 87 13.96 19.98 -10.80
N VAL A 88 14.92 20.84 -10.47
CA VAL A 88 15.73 21.54 -11.51
C VAL A 88 16.80 20.65 -12.11
N ILE A 89 17.43 19.78 -11.32
CA ILE A 89 18.42 18.83 -11.83
C ILE A 89 17.76 17.79 -12.75
N GLY A 90 16.47 17.50 -12.55
CA GLY A 90 15.69 16.59 -13.38
C GLY A 90 16.18 15.14 -13.31
N ASP A 91 15.52 14.22 -14.03
CA ASP A 91 15.97 12.82 -14.17
C ASP A 91 16.89 12.59 -15.36
N ARG A 92 18.05 13.26 -15.38
CA ARG A 92 19.07 13.02 -16.43
C ARG A 92 19.62 11.60 -16.42
N ASP A 93 19.66 10.97 -15.25
CA ASP A 93 20.15 9.60 -15.12
C ASP A 93 19.06 8.56 -15.42
N HIS A 94 17.80 9.00 -15.61
CA HIS A 94 16.64 8.16 -15.86
C HIS A 94 16.55 7.00 -14.87
N VAL A 95 16.91 7.24 -13.59
CA VAL A 95 17.09 6.17 -12.60
C VAL A 95 15.77 5.47 -12.34
N ILE A 96 14.70 6.24 -12.16
CA ILE A 96 13.36 5.69 -11.91
C ILE A 96 12.81 5.01 -13.16
N GLU A 97 12.98 5.64 -14.33
CA GLU A 97 12.57 5.07 -15.62
C GLU A 97 13.31 3.77 -15.96
N LYS A 98 14.55 3.58 -15.50
CA LYS A 98 15.30 2.33 -15.70
C LYS A 98 14.94 1.22 -14.72
N MET A 99 14.21 1.53 -13.64
CA MET A 99 13.79 0.52 -12.65
C MET A 99 12.63 -0.34 -13.14
N PHE A 100 11.80 0.18 -14.06
CA PHE A 100 10.61 -0.47 -14.57
C PHE A 100 10.48 -0.29 -16.09
N THR A 101 9.97 -1.31 -16.78
CA THR A 101 9.68 -1.24 -18.21
C THR A 101 8.24 -0.75 -18.42
N LYS A 102 8.08 0.38 -19.10
CA LYS A 102 6.77 0.88 -19.53
C LYS A 102 6.26 0.02 -20.69
N ILE A 103 5.05 -0.53 -20.55
CA ILE A 103 4.38 -1.35 -21.56
C ILE A 103 3.02 -0.76 -21.94
N ALA A 104 2.51 -1.09 -23.13
CA ALA A 104 1.18 -0.62 -23.55
C ALA A 104 0.04 -1.34 -22.79
N HIS A 105 0.19 -2.64 -22.59
CA HIS A 105 -0.71 -3.50 -21.84
C HIS A 105 0.03 -4.75 -21.37
N LEU A 106 -0.40 -5.33 -20.24
CA LEU A 106 0.11 -6.63 -19.79
C LEU A 106 -0.18 -7.71 -20.84
N ASN A 107 0.82 -8.53 -21.16
CA ASN A 107 0.70 -9.57 -22.18
C ASN A 107 0.01 -10.82 -21.62
N ILE A 108 -1.32 -10.76 -21.50
CA ILE A 108 -2.15 -11.85 -21.01
C ILE A 108 -2.62 -12.68 -22.21
N THR A 109 -2.32 -13.98 -22.20
CA THR A 109 -2.69 -14.94 -23.24
C THR A 109 -3.28 -16.20 -22.62
N ASP A 110 -3.86 -17.10 -23.44
CA ASP A 110 -4.37 -18.40 -22.95
C ASP A 110 -3.28 -19.30 -22.32
N LYS A 111 -1.99 -18.98 -22.55
CA LYS A 111 -0.85 -19.70 -21.95
C LYS A 111 -0.40 -19.10 -20.62
N THR A 112 -0.86 -17.91 -20.27
CA THR A 112 -0.48 -17.19 -19.06
C THR A 112 -0.93 -17.98 -17.83
N LYS A 113 0.03 -18.29 -16.96
CA LYS A 113 -0.18 -19.05 -15.73
C LYS A 113 -0.34 -18.12 -14.56
N VAL A 114 -1.44 -18.27 -13.84
CA VAL A 114 -1.73 -17.47 -12.65
C VAL A 114 -1.86 -18.39 -11.44
N VAL A 115 -1.28 -17.99 -10.31
CA VAL A 115 -1.34 -18.75 -9.07
C VAL A 115 -1.94 -17.94 -7.93
N TYR A 116 -2.80 -18.58 -7.12
CA TYR A 116 -3.41 -17.96 -5.95
C TYR A 116 -3.35 -18.89 -4.73
N ALA A 117 -3.46 -18.32 -3.53
CA ALA A 117 -3.45 -19.11 -2.31
C ALA A 117 -4.85 -19.62 -1.94
N GLY A 118 -4.94 -20.89 -1.53
CA GLY A 118 -6.15 -21.53 -1.05
C GLY A 118 -6.60 -22.69 -1.92
N VAL A 119 -7.91 -22.86 -2.03
CA VAL A 119 -8.57 -23.90 -2.83
C VAL A 119 -9.61 -23.28 -3.76
N PRO A 120 -10.07 -24.00 -4.80
CA PRO A 120 -11.17 -23.52 -5.65
C PRO A 120 -12.37 -23.04 -4.82
N GLY A 121 -12.90 -21.87 -5.17
CA GLY A 121 -13.93 -21.15 -4.43
C GLY A 121 -13.40 -20.10 -3.44
N ALA A 122 -12.09 -19.99 -3.24
CA ALA A 122 -11.52 -18.92 -2.42
C ALA A 122 -11.73 -17.54 -3.05
N PHE A 123 -11.79 -16.48 -2.24
CA PHE A 123 -11.92 -15.10 -2.75
C PHE A 123 -10.73 -14.67 -3.64
N ALA A 124 -9.54 -15.25 -3.43
CA ALA A 124 -8.40 -15.04 -4.30
C ALA A 124 -8.61 -15.62 -5.72
N GLU A 125 -9.33 -16.73 -5.85
CA GLU A 125 -9.75 -17.25 -7.16
C GLU A 125 -10.75 -16.30 -7.82
N THR A 126 -11.70 -15.76 -7.07
CA THR A 126 -12.64 -14.75 -7.57
C THR A 126 -11.89 -13.53 -8.10
N ALA A 127 -10.87 -13.05 -7.38
CA ALA A 127 -10.02 -11.94 -7.82
C ALA A 127 -9.25 -12.29 -9.11
N MET A 128 -8.67 -13.48 -9.18
CA MET A 128 -7.98 -13.98 -10.36
C MET A 128 -8.91 -13.99 -11.59
N VAL A 129 -10.10 -14.59 -11.44
CA VAL A 129 -11.08 -14.70 -12.53
C VAL A 129 -11.61 -13.34 -12.95
N ALA A 130 -11.86 -12.42 -12.00
CA ALA A 130 -12.31 -11.07 -12.31
C ALA A 130 -11.26 -10.28 -13.11
N TYR A 131 -9.98 -10.44 -12.78
CA TYR A 131 -8.89 -9.70 -13.43
C TYR A 131 -8.46 -10.31 -14.78
N PHE A 132 -8.29 -11.64 -14.84
CA PHE A 132 -7.74 -12.34 -16.02
C PHE A 132 -8.81 -13.02 -16.89
N GLY A 133 -10.05 -13.15 -16.41
CA GLY A 133 -11.13 -13.87 -17.08
C GLY A 133 -11.20 -15.36 -16.73
N GLU A 134 -12.36 -15.98 -17.00
CA GLU A 134 -12.67 -17.37 -16.61
C GLU A 134 -11.80 -18.45 -17.29
N LYS A 135 -11.21 -18.14 -18.45
CA LYS A 135 -10.45 -19.12 -19.27
C LYS A 135 -8.96 -19.16 -18.96
N ILE A 136 -8.49 -18.35 -18.01
CA ILE A 136 -7.07 -18.27 -17.68
C ILE A 136 -6.55 -19.60 -17.11
N ASN A 137 -5.28 -19.91 -17.34
CA ASN A 137 -4.63 -21.07 -16.73
C ASN A 137 -4.30 -20.79 -15.26
N GLY A 138 -5.31 -20.87 -14.40
CA GLY A 138 -5.22 -20.67 -12.97
C GLY A 138 -4.85 -21.94 -12.20
N SER A 139 -3.99 -21.80 -11.20
CA SER A 139 -3.62 -22.87 -10.25
C SER A 139 -3.68 -22.36 -8.82
N ASN A 140 -3.86 -23.27 -7.86
CA ASN A 140 -3.94 -22.95 -6.46
C ASN A 140 -2.82 -23.63 -5.65
N VAL A 141 -2.33 -22.95 -4.63
CA VAL A 141 -1.28 -23.41 -3.72
C VAL A 141 -1.71 -23.21 -2.27
N LYS A 142 -0.98 -23.79 -1.31
CA LYS A 142 -1.45 -23.88 0.07
C LYS A 142 -1.55 -22.52 0.76
N ASP A 143 -0.55 -21.66 0.57
CA ASP A 143 -0.41 -20.40 1.30
C ASP A 143 0.22 -19.30 0.43
N PHE A 144 0.32 -18.09 1.00
CA PHE A 144 0.86 -16.92 0.31
C PHE A 144 2.36 -17.06 -0.02
N HIS A 145 3.11 -17.84 0.77
CA HIS A 145 4.53 -18.06 0.53
C HIS A 145 4.74 -18.87 -0.74
N GLU A 146 3.96 -19.93 -0.93
CA GLU A 146 4.00 -20.74 -2.16
C GLU A 146 3.58 -19.96 -3.41
N VAL A 147 2.66 -18.99 -3.28
CA VAL A 147 2.30 -18.07 -4.38
C VAL A 147 3.52 -17.25 -4.78
N ALA A 148 4.12 -16.56 -3.81
CA ALA A 148 5.28 -15.69 -4.07
C ALA A 148 6.48 -16.48 -4.63
N GLN A 149 6.73 -17.67 -4.07
CA GLN A 149 7.78 -18.57 -4.55
C GLN A 149 7.53 -19.03 -5.98
N SER A 150 6.30 -19.42 -6.33
CA SER A 150 5.96 -19.92 -7.67
C SER A 150 6.17 -18.86 -8.75
N VAL A 151 5.87 -17.60 -8.46
CA VAL A 151 6.13 -16.47 -9.37
C VAL A 151 7.63 -16.19 -9.48
N ALA A 152 8.35 -16.13 -8.36
CA ALA A 152 9.78 -15.85 -8.35
C ALA A 152 10.61 -16.91 -9.12
N GLU A 153 10.20 -18.17 -9.02
CA GLU A 153 10.79 -19.31 -9.72
C GLU A 153 10.33 -19.45 -11.19
N GLY A 154 9.38 -18.63 -11.65
CA GLY A 154 8.85 -18.68 -13.02
C GLY A 154 7.95 -19.89 -13.31
N LYS A 155 7.42 -20.53 -12.26
CA LYS A 155 6.40 -21.60 -12.41
C LYS A 155 5.04 -21.03 -12.82
N ALA A 156 4.75 -19.81 -12.37
CA ALA A 156 3.61 -18.98 -12.77
C ALA A 156 4.11 -17.61 -13.23
N ASP A 157 3.38 -16.98 -14.15
CA ASP A 157 3.69 -15.64 -14.66
C ASP A 157 3.20 -14.57 -13.68
N TYR A 158 2.04 -14.80 -13.05
CA TYR A 158 1.44 -13.89 -12.08
C TYR A 158 0.96 -14.59 -10.81
N GLY A 159 0.97 -13.86 -9.70
CA GLY A 159 0.42 -14.27 -8.42
C GLY A 159 -0.72 -13.34 -7.98
N VAL A 160 -1.69 -13.88 -7.25
CA VAL A 160 -2.79 -13.10 -6.65
C VAL A 160 -2.67 -13.15 -5.13
N LEU A 161 -2.41 -12.00 -4.52
CA LEU A 161 -2.21 -11.87 -3.08
C LEU A 161 -3.17 -10.83 -2.48
N PRO A 162 -3.87 -11.12 -1.37
CA PRO A 162 -4.67 -10.12 -0.67
C PRO A 162 -3.75 -9.16 0.07
N ILE A 163 -3.98 -7.85 0.01
CA ILE A 163 -3.13 -6.86 0.70
C ILE A 163 -3.87 -6.16 1.85
N GLU A 164 -5.17 -5.94 1.67
CA GLU A 164 -6.00 -5.18 2.61
C GLU A 164 -7.45 -5.66 2.55
N ASN A 165 -8.13 -5.71 3.69
CA ASN A 165 -9.56 -5.91 3.81
C ASN A 165 -10.18 -4.71 4.53
N SER A 166 -11.29 -4.17 4.00
CA SER A 166 -11.95 -2.98 4.55
C SER A 166 -12.48 -3.14 5.98
N THR A 167 -12.66 -4.36 6.46
CA THR A 167 -13.15 -4.66 7.81
C THR A 167 -12.04 -5.10 8.77
N ALA A 168 -11.03 -5.81 8.27
CA ALA A 168 -9.97 -6.40 9.11
C ALA A 168 -8.60 -5.71 8.97
N GLY A 169 -8.47 -4.72 8.09
CA GLY A 169 -7.22 -4.03 7.81
C GLY A 169 -6.28 -4.85 6.92
N PHE A 170 -4.98 -4.58 7.02
CA PHE A 170 -3.95 -5.20 6.20
C PHE A 170 -3.79 -6.69 6.45
N VAL A 171 -3.43 -7.42 5.39
CA VAL A 171 -3.09 -8.83 5.48
C VAL A 171 -1.61 -8.98 5.84
N ASN A 172 -1.35 -9.55 7.02
CA ASN A 172 -0.02 -9.72 7.56
C ASN A 172 0.90 -10.56 6.66
N GLY A 173 2.17 -10.14 6.56
CA GLY A 173 3.24 -10.89 5.89
C GLY A 173 3.29 -10.74 4.37
N ILE A 174 2.30 -10.10 3.74
CA ILE A 174 2.25 -9.99 2.27
C ILE A 174 3.35 -9.08 1.76
N TYR A 175 3.52 -7.91 2.38
CA TYR A 175 4.61 -7.00 2.03
C TYR A 175 6.01 -7.58 2.25
N ASP A 176 6.20 -8.40 3.30
CA ASP A 176 7.45 -9.14 3.53
C ASP A 176 7.73 -10.14 2.39
N LEU A 177 6.70 -10.83 1.90
CA LEU A 177 6.82 -11.71 0.75
C LEU A 177 7.17 -10.96 -0.53
N LEU A 178 6.54 -9.81 -0.79
CA LEU A 178 6.90 -8.97 -1.93
C LEU A 178 8.37 -8.56 -1.85
N ASP A 179 8.83 -8.20 -0.65
CA ASP A 179 10.20 -7.75 -0.46
C ASP A 179 11.19 -8.91 -0.69
N ARG A 180 11.04 -9.99 0.07
CA ARG A 180 11.89 -11.19 0.07
C ARG A 180 12.01 -11.86 -1.30
N PHE A 181 10.92 -11.91 -2.07
CA PHE A 181 10.91 -12.55 -3.39
C PHE A 181 11.15 -11.56 -4.55
N SER A 182 11.43 -10.29 -4.24
CA SER A 182 11.67 -9.25 -5.26
C SER A 182 10.53 -9.11 -6.28
N LEU A 183 9.29 -9.35 -5.86
CA LEU A 183 8.11 -9.26 -6.72
C LEU A 183 7.63 -7.81 -6.88
N SER A 184 7.05 -7.51 -8.04
CA SER A 184 6.46 -6.22 -8.36
C SER A 184 4.96 -6.32 -8.54
N ILE A 185 4.23 -5.31 -8.06
CA ILE A 185 2.79 -5.18 -8.24
C ILE A 185 2.54 -4.60 -9.63
N VAL A 186 1.80 -5.33 -10.45
CA VAL A 186 1.45 -4.96 -11.83
C VAL A 186 -0.04 -4.70 -12.02
N GLY A 187 -0.87 -5.00 -11.01
CA GLY A 187 -2.31 -4.82 -11.06
C GLY A 187 -2.96 -4.86 -9.68
N GLU A 188 -4.20 -4.41 -9.61
CA GLU A 188 -5.06 -4.46 -8.43
C GLU A 188 -6.43 -5.00 -8.82
N GLN A 189 -7.05 -5.78 -7.94
CA GLN A 189 -8.43 -6.22 -8.05
C GLN A 189 -9.14 -6.11 -6.70
N LYS A 190 -10.20 -5.32 -6.64
CA LYS A 190 -11.10 -5.26 -5.47
C LYS A 190 -12.18 -6.32 -5.61
N VAL A 191 -12.43 -7.09 -4.56
CA VAL A 191 -13.49 -8.11 -4.52
C VAL A 191 -14.39 -7.86 -3.32
N CYS A 192 -15.68 -7.63 -3.59
CA CYS A 192 -16.72 -7.60 -2.56
C CYS A 192 -16.85 -9.00 -1.95
N VAL A 193 -16.53 -9.13 -0.68
CA VAL A 193 -16.56 -10.38 0.07
C VAL A 193 -17.97 -10.56 0.58
N ASN A 194 -18.82 -11.27 -0.16
CA ASN A 194 -20.13 -11.71 0.33
C ASN A 194 -20.02 -13.12 0.90
N GLN A 195 -20.20 -13.26 2.21
CA GLN A 195 -20.32 -14.55 2.84
C GLN A 195 -21.75 -15.08 2.64
N CYS A 196 -21.85 -16.29 2.08
CA CYS A 196 -23.10 -16.99 1.84
C CYS A 196 -23.21 -18.18 2.78
N LEU A 197 -24.43 -18.49 3.22
CA LEU A 197 -24.74 -19.77 3.86
C LEU A 197 -24.95 -20.83 2.79
N LEU A 198 -24.13 -21.86 2.82
CA LEU A 198 -24.14 -22.95 1.84
C LEU A 198 -24.51 -24.26 2.51
N GLY A 199 -25.40 -25.02 1.88
CA GLY A 199 -25.75 -26.39 2.28
C GLY A 199 -25.83 -27.29 1.05
N ILE A 200 -25.92 -28.59 1.26
CA ILE A 200 -26.18 -29.50 0.14
C ILE A 200 -27.60 -29.28 -0.42
N PRO A 201 -27.87 -29.62 -1.69
CA PRO A 201 -29.20 -29.46 -2.27
C PRO A 201 -30.30 -30.15 -1.45
N GLY A 202 -31.33 -29.38 -1.08
CA GLY A 202 -32.43 -29.86 -0.24
C GLY A 202 -32.11 -29.91 1.26
N THR A 203 -31.11 -29.18 1.73
CA THR A 203 -30.95 -28.82 3.15
C THR A 203 -32.05 -27.84 3.57
N GLU A 204 -32.74 -28.16 4.67
CA GLU A 204 -33.68 -27.26 5.34
C GLU A 204 -33.02 -26.65 6.58
N LEU A 205 -33.27 -25.37 6.86
CA LEU A 205 -32.62 -24.67 7.99
C LEU A 205 -32.98 -25.27 9.36
N SER A 206 -34.11 -25.96 9.47
CA SER A 206 -34.55 -26.67 10.68
C SER A 206 -33.69 -27.89 11.03
N ASP A 207 -33.02 -28.49 10.04
CA ASP A 207 -32.22 -29.71 10.23
C ASP A 207 -30.75 -29.40 10.56
N VAL A 208 -30.34 -28.14 10.40
CA VAL A 208 -28.95 -27.69 10.56
C VAL A 208 -28.53 -27.74 12.04
N LYS A 209 -27.37 -28.35 12.28
CA LYS A 209 -26.76 -28.49 13.61
C LYS A 209 -25.38 -27.86 13.70
N THR A 210 -24.63 -27.83 12.60
CA THR A 210 -23.23 -27.41 12.60
C THR A 210 -22.94 -26.47 11.44
N VAL A 211 -22.20 -25.39 11.72
CA VAL A 211 -21.71 -24.44 10.72
C VAL A 211 -20.18 -24.41 10.69
N PHE A 212 -19.60 -24.52 9.49
CA PHE A 212 -18.16 -24.48 9.26
C PHE A 212 -17.75 -23.18 8.56
N SER A 213 -16.67 -22.53 9.03
CA SER A 213 -16.05 -21.40 8.31
C SER A 213 -14.67 -21.07 8.87
N HIS A 214 -13.97 -20.13 8.24
CA HIS A 214 -12.81 -19.49 8.85
C HIS A 214 -13.25 -18.66 10.08
N PRO A 215 -12.42 -18.50 11.14
CA PRO A 215 -12.76 -17.66 12.29
C PRO A 215 -13.27 -16.26 11.93
N GLN A 216 -12.67 -15.63 10.92
CA GLN A 216 -13.11 -14.32 10.43
C GLN A 216 -14.47 -14.38 9.74
N GLY A 217 -14.78 -15.46 9.01
CA GLY A 217 -16.10 -15.67 8.40
C GLY A 217 -17.19 -15.86 9.45
N LEU A 218 -16.91 -16.64 10.51
CA LEU A 218 -17.83 -16.80 11.65
C LEU A 218 -18.08 -15.45 12.36
N MET A 219 -17.01 -14.70 12.63
CA MET A 219 -17.10 -13.38 13.26
C MET A 219 -17.93 -12.40 12.42
N GLN A 220 -17.72 -12.37 11.09
CA GLN A 220 -18.44 -11.51 10.17
C GLN A 220 -19.92 -11.89 9.97
N SER A 221 -20.33 -13.07 10.45
CA SER A 221 -21.71 -13.57 10.38
C SER A 221 -22.37 -13.73 11.76
N LYS A 222 -21.78 -13.10 12.79
CA LYS A 222 -22.18 -13.26 14.20
C LYS A 222 -23.66 -12.95 14.44
N GLU A 223 -24.19 -11.87 13.87
CA GLU A 223 -25.60 -11.46 14.06
C GLU A 223 -26.60 -12.52 13.58
N TYR A 224 -26.28 -13.22 12.49
CA TYR A 224 -27.10 -14.33 12.01
C TYR A 224 -26.92 -15.57 12.88
N LEU A 225 -25.66 -15.89 13.24
CA LEU A 225 -25.34 -17.08 14.02
C LEU A 225 -25.88 -17.02 15.45
N GLU A 226 -25.99 -15.85 16.06
CA GLU A 226 -26.59 -15.64 17.39
C GLU A 226 -28.10 -15.93 17.44
N GLN A 227 -28.77 -16.02 16.28
CA GLN A 227 -30.19 -16.38 16.17
C GLN A 227 -30.39 -17.90 16.05
N THR A 228 -29.30 -18.68 16.12
CA THR A 228 -29.30 -20.14 15.90
C THR A 228 -28.57 -20.85 17.04
N ASP A 229 -28.96 -22.09 17.31
CA ASP A 229 -28.26 -22.97 18.26
C ASP A 229 -27.16 -23.82 17.60
N TRP A 230 -26.69 -23.41 16.42
CA TRP A 230 -25.75 -24.21 15.63
C TRP A 230 -24.35 -24.23 16.25
N LYS A 231 -23.73 -25.41 16.27
CA LYS A 231 -22.33 -25.56 16.65
C LYS A 231 -21.43 -24.89 15.61
N GLN A 232 -20.67 -23.90 16.03
CA GLN A 232 -19.70 -23.21 15.16
C GLN A 232 -18.35 -23.92 15.19
N VAL A 233 -17.85 -24.33 14.03
CA VAL A 233 -16.56 -25.04 13.89
C VAL A 233 -15.64 -24.23 12.98
N SER A 234 -14.49 -23.84 13.55
CA SER A 234 -13.46 -23.10 12.82
C SER A 234 -12.63 -24.02 11.92
N MET A 235 -12.42 -23.57 10.69
CA MET A 235 -11.64 -24.23 9.64
C MET A 235 -10.53 -23.29 9.15
N ALA A 236 -9.55 -23.83 8.41
CA ALA A 236 -8.40 -23.06 7.94
C ALA A 236 -8.75 -21.98 6.89
N ASN A 237 -9.78 -22.18 6.07
CA ASN A 237 -10.32 -21.14 5.19
C ASN A 237 -11.79 -21.43 4.83
N THR A 238 -12.49 -20.44 4.29
CA THR A 238 -13.93 -20.53 3.99
C THR A 238 -14.25 -21.53 2.86
N ALA A 239 -13.42 -21.60 1.82
CA ALA A 239 -13.63 -22.50 0.71
C ALA A 239 -13.43 -23.99 1.09
N LEU A 240 -12.52 -24.29 2.02
CA LEU A 240 -12.36 -25.61 2.63
C LEU A 240 -13.59 -26.01 3.45
N SER A 241 -14.28 -25.06 4.09
CA SER A 241 -15.54 -25.34 4.76
C SER A 241 -16.63 -25.76 3.78
N ALA A 242 -16.75 -25.08 2.64
CA ALA A 242 -17.68 -25.47 1.58
C ALA A 242 -17.33 -26.86 1.03
N LYS A 243 -16.05 -27.11 0.72
CA LYS A 243 -15.57 -28.42 0.29
C LYS A 243 -15.91 -29.51 1.30
N LYS A 244 -15.71 -29.25 2.60
CA LYS A 244 -16.06 -30.22 3.65
C LYS A 244 -17.55 -30.58 3.63
N VAL A 245 -18.43 -29.60 3.54
CA VAL A 245 -19.88 -29.86 3.50
C VAL A 245 -20.27 -30.68 2.25
N HIS A 246 -19.60 -30.41 1.12
CA HIS A 246 -19.75 -31.22 -0.08
C HIS A 246 -19.25 -32.67 0.12
N ASP A 247 -18.05 -32.84 0.67
CA ASP A 247 -17.44 -34.17 0.87
C ASP A 247 -18.22 -35.02 1.89
N ASP A 248 -18.76 -34.40 2.96
CA ASP A 248 -19.53 -35.09 4.01
C ASP A 248 -20.93 -35.50 3.55
N MET A 249 -21.53 -34.79 2.59
CA MET A 249 -22.91 -35.00 2.10
C MET A 249 -23.99 -35.06 3.21
N ASP A 250 -23.77 -34.34 4.32
CA ASP A 250 -24.64 -34.33 5.50
C ASP A 250 -25.53 -33.08 5.51
N LYS A 251 -26.86 -33.29 5.49
CA LYS A 251 -27.85 -32.19 5.47
C LYS A 251 -27.85 -31.35 6.74
N THR A 252 -27.31 -31.88 7.85
CA THR A 252 -27.23 -31.16 9.13
C THR A 252 -26.04 -30.21 9.21
N GLN A 253 -25.20 -30.17 8.16
CA GLN A 253 -24.02 -29.33 8.08
C GLN A 253 -24.18 -28.24 7.02
N VAL A 254 -23.71 -27.04 7.37
CA VAL A 254 -23.64 -25.89 6.47
C VAL A 254 -22.27 -25.22 6.54
N ALA A 255 -21.92 -24.48 5.50
CA ALA A 255 -20.68 -23.72 5.43
C ALA A 255 -20.97 -22.24 5.19
N ILE A 256 -20.14 -21.38 5.78
CA ILE A 256 -20.10 -19.96 5.42
C ILE A 256 -18.91 -19.76 4.48
N ALA A 257 -19.20 -19.47 3.22
CA ALA A 257 -18.19 -19.31 2.18
C ALA A 257 -18.66 -18.40 1.03
N SER A 258 -17.82 -18.23 0.01
CA SER A 258 -18.15 -17.43 -1.16
C SER A 258 -19.25 -18.11 -2.00
N GLN A 259 -20.01 -17.30 -2.74
CA GLN A 259 -20.94 -17.82 -3.75
C GLN A 259 -20.23 -18.67 -4.82
N ARG A 260 -18.97 -18.35 -5.13
CA ARG A 260 -18.15 -19.12 -6.08
C ARG A 260 -17.90 -20.55 -5.60
N ALA A 261 -17.67 -20.74 -4.30
CA ALA A 261 -17.54 -22.07 -3.72
C ALA A 261 -18.83 -22.89 -3.89
N ALA A 262 -20.00 -22.25 -3.79
CA ALA A 262 -21.28 -22.92 -4.02
C ALA A 262 -21.40 -23.47 -5.45
N GLN A 263 -21.00 -22.67 -6.44
CA GLN A 263 -21.02 -23.07 -7.86
C GLN A 263 -20.06 -24.24 -8.13
N ILE A 264 -18.85 -24.18 -7.58
CA ILE A 264 -17.81 -25.19 -7.82
C ILE A 264 -18.18 -26.54 -7.19
N TYR A 265 -18.68 -26.51 -5.95
CA TYR A 265 -19.01 -27.72 -5.19
C TYR A 265 -20.48 -28.15 -5.34
N GLY A 266 -21.27 -27.50 -6.20
CA GLY A 266 -22.68 -27.83 -6.42
C GLY A 266 -23.56 -27.68 -5.17
N LEU A 267 -23.23 -26.73 -4.28
CA LEU A 267 -23.99 -26.46 -3.06
C LEU A 267 -25.12 -25.47 -3.32
N SER A 268 -26.20 -25.58 -2.55
CA SER A 268 -27.29 -24.61 -2.56
C SER A 268 -26.98 -23.42 -1.65
N VAL A 269 -27.19 -22.22 -2.17
CA VAL A 269 -27.13 -20.99 -1.40
C VAL A 269 -28.42 -20.85 -0.60
N LEU A 270 -28.34 -21.11 0.71
CA LEU A 270 -29.48 -21.00 1.63
C LEU A 270 -29.72 -19.54 2.04
N ASN A 271 -28.64 -18.76 2.17
CA ASN A 271 -28.69 -17.32 2.38
C ASN A 271 -27.54 -16.67 1.58
N PRO A 272 -27.83 -15.76 0.64
CA PRO A 272 -26.80 -15.16 -0.21
C PRO A 272 -25.93 -14.12 0.50
N LYS A 273 -26.32 -13.61 1.68
CA LYS A 273 -25.57 -12.54 2.37
C LYS A 273 -25.72 -12.63 3.88
N LEU A 274 -24.63 -13.02 4.54
CA LEU A 274 -24.52 -13.16 6.00
C LEU A 274 -23.65 -12.09 6.66
N ASN A 275 -23.01 -11.22 5.88
CA ASN A 275 -22.12 -10.22 6.45
C ASN A 275 -22.90 -9.21 7.31
N VAL A 276 -22.29 -8.80 8.42
CA VAL A 276 -22.75 -7.63 9.19
C VAL A 276 -22.52 -6.33 8.41
N SER A 277 -21.42 -6.20 7.68
CA SER A 277 -21.10 -5.02 6.89
C SER A 277 -21.36 -5.22 5.40
N ASP A 278 -22.06 -4.25 4.80
CA ASP A 278 -22.34 -4.21 3.36
C ASP A 278 -21.12 -3.82 2.52
N ASN A 279 -20.10 -3.22 3.14
CA ASN A 279 -18.92 -2.68 2.47
C ASN A 279 -17.66 -3.54 2.69
N ASN A 280 -17.82 -4.85 2.93
CA ASN A 280 -16.69 -5.76 3.10
C ASN A 280 -16.03 -6.06 1.74
N THR A 281 -14.86 -5.47 1.52
CA THR A 281 -14.11 -5.58 0.27
C THR A 281 -12.68 -5.95 0.61
N THR A 282 -12.15 -6.94 -0.10
CA THR A 282 -10.72 -7.27 -0.06
C THR A 282 -10.05 -6.76 -1.31
N ARG A 283 -8.96 -6.03 -1.12
CA ARG A 283 -8.07 -5.56 -2.18
C ARG A 283 -7.00 -6.61 -2.40
N PHE A 284 -6.96 -7.14 -3.61
CA PHE A 284 -5.94 -8.07 -4.08
C PHE A 284 -4.98 -7.35 -5.00
N VAL A 285 -3.70 -7.72 -4.92
CA VAL A 285 -2.66 -7.26 -5.84
C VAL A 285 -2.26 -8.40 -6.76
N ILE A 286 -2.01 -8.04 -8.02
CA ILE A 286 -1.45 -8.92 -9.03
C ILE A 286 0.06 -8.68 -9.04
N VAL A 287 0.82 -9.74 -8.80
CA VAL A 287 2.28 -9.67 -8.66
C VAL A 287 2.97 -10.42 -9.77
N SER A 288 4.08 -9.87 -10.25
CA SER A 288 4.96 -10.46 -11.26
C SER A 288 6.40 -10.41 -10.78
N LYS A 289 7.24 -11.26 -11.39
CA LYS A 289 8.69 -11.14 -11.30
C LYS A 289 9.21 -9.98 -12.16
N GLU A 290 8.54 -9.73 -13.28
CA GLU A 290 8.90 -8.66 -14.20
C GLU A 290 8.49 -7.31 -13.64
N ARG A 291 9.40 -6.34 -13.74
CA ARG A 291 9.18 -4.97 -13.27
C ARG A 291 8.60 -4.15 -14.41
N GLU A 292 7.30 -4.32 -14.63
CA GLU A 292 6.59 -3.67 -15.74
C GLU A 292 5.43 -2.84 -15.22
N TYR A 293 5.04 -1.82 -15.97
CA TYR A 293 3.82 -1.06 -15.70
C TYR A 293 3.15 -0.59 -16.99
N GLU A 294 1.82 -0.59 -16.99
CA GLU A 294 1.04 -0.10 -18.13
C GLU A 294 1.11 1.43 -18.23
N GLU A 295 1.04 1.96 -19.45
CA GLU A 295 0.99 3.41 -19.69
C GLU A 295 -0.14 4.11 -18.95
N LYS A 296 -1.29 3.45 -18.80
CA LYS A 296 -2.47 3.95 -18.08
C LYS A 296 -2.40 3.75 -16.56
N ALA A 297 -1.28 3.26 -16.01
CA ALA A 297 -1.13 3.09 -14.57
C ALA A 297 -1.31 4.43 -13.85
N ASN A 298 -2.03 4.42 -12.72
CA ASN A 298 -2.44 5.61 -11.99
C ASN A 298 -2.24 5.48 -10.48
N LYS A 299 -1.62 4.40 -10.03
CA LYS A 299 -1.23 4.18 -8.64
C LYS A 299 0.20 3.65 -8.58
N VAL A 300 0.94 4.13 -7.59
CA VAL A 300 2.30 3.67 -7.27
C VAL A 300 2.33 3.23 -5.81
N SER A 301 2.97 2.10 -5.56
CA SER A 301 3.24 1.58 -4.22
C SER A 301 4.74 1.62 -3.95
N ILE A 302 5.12 2.12 -2.78
CA ILE A 302 6.52 2.16 -2.32
C ILE A 302 6.66 1.58 -0.92
N SER A 303 7.88 1.19 -0.58
CA SER A 303 8.30 0.87 0.77
C SER A 303 9.60 1.56 1.13
N PHE A 304 9.75 1.96 2.40
CA PHE A 304 10.99 2.53 2.91
C PHE A 304 11.08 2.38 4.43
N SER A 305 12.30 2.39 4.97
CA SER A 305 12.57 2.34 6.41
C SER A 305 13.06 3.69 6.92
N LEU A 306 12.74 3.99 8.18
CA LEU A 306 13.14 5.24 8.85
C LEU A 306 13.70 4.98 10.25
N PRO A 307 14.71 5.75 10.68
CA PRO A 307 15.11 5.80 12.08
C PRO A 307 13.97 6.28 12.98
N HIS A 308 13.89 5.70 14.19
CA HIS A 308 12.87 6.09 15.19
C HIS A 308 13.23 7.41 15.90
N THR A 309 13.16 8.53 15.18
CA THR A 309 13.43 9.87 15.72
C THR A 309 12.35 10.86 15.31
N CYS A 310 12.13 11.89 16.15
CA CYS A 310 11.09 12.91 15.94
C CYS A 310 11.19 13.55 14.54
N GLY A 311 10.03 13.76 13.90
CA GLY A 311 9.91 14.49 12.62
C GLY A 311 10.32 13.70 11.37
N THR A 312 10.90 12.49 11.49
CA THR A 312 11.38 11.70 10.33
C THR A 312 10.29 11.40 9.33
N LEU A 313 9.19 10.78 9.75
CA LEU A 313 8.06 10.47 8.88
C LEU A 313 7.46 11.75 8.29
N TYR A 314 7.26 12.79 9.10
CA TYR A 314 6.73 14.07 8.65
C TYR A 314 7.54 14.68 7.49
N ASN A 315 8.87 14.66 7.60
CA ASN A 315 9.76 15.16 6.55
C ASN A 315 9.61 14.35 5.25
N ILE A 316 9.45 13.04 5.36
CA ILE A 316 9.19 12.18 4.19
C ILE A 316 7.84 12.50 3.55
N LEU A 317 6.77 12.63 4.35
CA LEU A 317 5.43 12.92 3.85
C LEU A 317 5.36 14.29 3.13
N ALA A 318 6.21 15.24 3.52
CA ALA A 318 6.31 16.52 2.86
C ALA A 318 6.75 16.42 1.39
N HIS A 319 7.40 15.34 0.95
CA HIS A 319 7.69 15.13 -0.47
C HIS A 319 6.43 14.97 -1.32
N PHE A 320 5.37 14.36 -0.78
CA PHE A 320 4.09 14.22 -1.49
C PHE A 320 3.38 15.57 -1.61
N ILE A 321 3.26 16.30 -0.50
CA ILE A 321 2.59 17.61 -0.44
C ILE A 321 3.18 18.59 -1.46
N PHE A 322 4.50 18.72 -1.49
CA PHE A 322 5.17 19.70 -2.36
C PHE A 322 5.12 19.36 -3.85
N ASN A 323 4.94 18.09 -4.19
CA ASN A 323 4.78 17.65 -5.57
C ASN A 323 3.31 17.42 -5.93
N ASN A 324 2.36 17.83 -5.08
CA ASN A 324 0.92 17.64 -5.29
C ASN A 324 0.53 16.18 -5.58
N VAL A 325 1.20 15.23 -4.93
CA VAL A 325 0.95 13.80 -5.06
C VAL A 325 0.01 13.37 -3.94
N ASN A 326 -1.12 12.76 -4.29
CA ASN A 326 -2.15 12.35 -3.34
C ASN A 326 -1.89 10.94 -2.81
N MET A 327 -1.73 10.79 -1.49
CA MET A 327 -1.58 9.47 -0.87
C MET A 327 -2.95 8.82 -0.65
N THR A 328 -3.03 7.52 -0.92
CA THR A 328 -4.25 6.71 -0.74
C THR A 328 -4.15 5.74 0.44
N SER A 329 -2.93 5.38 0.84
CA SER A 329 -2.70 4.48 1.97
C SER A 329 -1.32 4.70 2.59
N ILE A 330 -1.22 4.49 3.90
CA ILE A 330 0.06 4.43 4.62
C ILE A 330 -0.05 3.42 5.76
N GLU A 331 0.93 2.52 5.85
CA GLU A 331 1.01 1.49 6.89
C GLU A 331 2.44 1.37 7.42
N SER A 332 2.58 1.09 8.73
CA SER A 332 3.88 0.87 9.37
C SER A 332 4.00 -0.55 9.92
N ILE A 333 5.00 -1.29 9.45
CA ILE A 333 5.30 -2.65 9.92
C ILE A 333 6.63 -2.64 10.69
N PRO A 334 6.68 -3.19 11.92
CA PRO A 334 7.93 -3.29 12.68
C PRO A 334 8.98 -4.10 11.91
N LEU A 335 10.22 -3.60 11.86
CA LEU A 335 11.32 -4.33 11.24
C LEU A 335 11.79 -5.50 12.11
N SER A 336 11.88 -6.69 11.52
CA SER A 336 12.43 -7.85 12.21
C SER A 336 13.90 -7.63 12.55
N GLY A 337 14.28 -7.87 13.81
CA GLY A 337 15.66 -7.73 14.29
C GLY A 337 16.12 -6.32 14.66
N LYS A 338 15.29 -5.28 14.45
CA LYS A 338 15.56 -3.92 14.90
C LYS A 338 14.44 -3.42 15.81
N GLN A 339 14.76 -3.12 17.07
CA GLN A 339 13.75 -2.62 18.02
C GLN A 339 13.28 -1.21 17.62
N TRP A 340 11.96 -1.05 17.48
CA TRP A 340 11.28 0.24 17.27
C TRP A 340 11.58 0.94 15.94
N GLU A 341 12.24 0.29 14.99
CA GLU A 341 12.30 0.75 13.62
C GLU A 341 11.17 0.12 12.80
N TYR A 342 10.66 0.88 11.82
CA TYR A 342 9.49 0.50 11.04
C TYR A 342 9.80 0.62 9.55
N CYS A 343 9.27 -0.33 8.78
CA CYS A 343 9.10 -0.21 7.34
C CYS A 343 7.72 0.41 7.07
N PHE A 344 7.70 1.47 6.28
CA PHE A 344 6.48 2.12 5.84
C PHE A 344 6.13 1.65 4.44
N PHE A 345 4.87 1.34 4.21
CA PHE A 345 4.28 1.04 2.93
C PHE A 345 3.32 2.16 2.57
N VAL A 346 3.49 2.75 1.39
CA VAL A 346 2.69 3.91 0.97
C VAL A 346 2.20 3.69 -0.44
N ASP A 347 0.89 3.84 -0.61
CA ASP A 347 0.24 3.89 -1.92
C ASP A 347 -0.18 5.32 -2.22
N PHE A 348 0.04 5.78 -3.45
CA PHE A 348 -0.35 7.12 -3.87
C PHE A 348 -0.75 7.15 -5.35
N GLU A 349 -1.51 8.17 -5.73
CA GLU A 349 -1.98 8.38 -7.10
C GLU A 349 -0.83 8.96 -7.96
N GLY A 350 -0.66 8.39 -9.14
CA GLY A 350 0.32 8.86 -10.13
C GLY A 350 0.91 7.76 -11.00
N ASN A 351 1.78 8.16 -11.92
CA ASN A 351 2.51 7.28 -12.83
C ASN A 351 4.02 7.51 -12.71
N LEU A 352 4.84 6.48 -12.96
CA LEU A 352 6.32 6.63 -12.94
C LEU A 352 6.85 7.53 -14.07
N GLY A 353 6.04 7.86 -15.07
CA GLY A 353 6.36 8.85 -16.09
C GLY A 353 6.02 10.30 -15.70
N ASP A 354 5.34 10.52 -14.58
CA ASP A 354 4.97 11.87 -14.14
C ASP A 354 6.15 12.56 -13.45
N VAL A 355 6.48 13.77 -13.90
CA VAL A 355 7.62 14.55 -13.39
C VAL A 355 7.51 14.77 -11.88
N ASP A 356 6.31 15.08 -11.39
CA ASP A 356 6.06 15.35 -9.97
C ASP A 356 6.23 14.07 -9.11
N VAL A 357 5.79 12.92 -9.62
CA VAL A 357 5.98 11.61 -8.97
C VAL A 357 7.46 11.25 -8.91
N VAL A 358 8.19 11.38 -10.04
CA VAL A 358 9.63 11.10 -10.09
C VAL A 358 10.40 12.01 -9.11
N ASN A 359 10.04 13.29 -9.02
CA ASN A 359 10.65 14.22 -8.08
C ASN A 359 10.38 13.83 -6.62
N ALA A 360 9.16 13.42 -6.29
CA ALA A 360 8.82 12.94 -4.96
C ALA A 360 9.64 11.69 -4.61
N LEU A 361 9.66 10.68 -5.50
CA LEU A 361 10.37 9.42 -5.30
C LEU A 361 11.88 9.61 -5.09
N LYS A 362 12.51 10.52 -5.82
CA LYS A 362 13.94 10.83 -5.64
C LYS A 362 14.25 11.42 -4.28
N GLY A 363 13.41 12.36 -3.83
CA GLY A 363 13.56 12.97 -2.51
C GLY A 363 13.43 11.92 -1.41
N ILE A 364 12.40 11.08 -1.50
CA ILE A 364 12.17 9.98 -0.55
C ILE A 364 13.36 9.00 -0.58
N MET A 365 13.78 8.56 -1.76
CA MET A 365 14.90 7.62 -1.92
C MET A 365 16.21 8.16 -1.34
N ALA A 366 16.47 9.46 -1.46
CA ALA A 366 17.69 10.08 -0.94
C ALA A 366 17.67 10.27 0.59
N GLU A 367 16.48 10.32 1.20
CA GLU A 367 16.29 10.65 2.62
C GLU A 367 15.84 9.45 3.48
N THR A 368 15.68 8.27 2.88
CA THR A 368 15.22 7.03 3.55
C THR A 368 16.21 5.87 3.40
N GLU A 369 16.00 4.82 4.19
CA GLU A 369 16.74 3.56 4.09
C GLU A 369 15.87 2.48 3.41
N ASN A 370 16.48 1.49 2.75
CA ASN A 370 15.78 0.37 2.12
C ASN A 370 14.59 0.79 1.22
N PHE A 371 14.74 1.93 0.53
CA PHE A 371 13.71 2.42 -0.39
C PHE A 371 13.51 1.44 -1.54
N ARG A 372 12.24 1.16 -1.85
CA ARG A 372 11.85 0.34 -2.99
C ARG A 372 10.53 0.80 -3.56
N ILE A 373 10.44 0.82 -4.89
CA ILE A 373 9.17 0.89 -5.60
C ILE A 373 8.63 -0.54 -5.72
N LEU A 374 7.48 -0.79 -5.12
CA LEU A 374 6.82 -2.09 -5.14
C LEU A 374 6.06 -2.30 -6.45
N GLY A 375 5.56 -1.25 -7.08
CA GLY A 375 4.91 -1.34 -8.38
C GLY A 375 4.28 -0.03 -8.83
N CYS A 376 3.94 0.03 -10.10
CA CYS A 376 3.10 1.07 -10.70
C CYS A 376 2.04 0.34 -11.52
N PHE A 377 0.77 0.57 -11.22
CA PHE A 377 -0.31 -0.25 -11.74
C PHE A 377 -1.61 0.52 -11.88
N VAL A 378 -2.52 -0.06 -12.64
CA VAL A 378 -3.88 0.47 -12.79
C VAL A 378 -4.69 0.11 -11.55
N SER A 379 -5.26 1.13 -10.93
CA SER A 379 -6.30 1.03 -9.91
C SER A 379 -7.57 1.64 -10.47
N GLU A 380 -8.64 0.86 -10.47
CA GLU A 380 -9.99 1.40 -10.65
C GLU A 380 -10.40 2.11 -9.36
N GLN A 381 -10.96 3.32 -9.48
CA GLN A 381 -11.41 4.12 -8.33
C GLN A 381 -12.57 3.44 -7.62
#